data_AF-A0A524NBH0-F1
#
_entry.id   AF-A0A524NBH0-F1
#
_cell.length_a   1.000
_cell.length_b   1.000
_cell.length_c   1.000
_cell.angle_alpha   90.00
_cell.angle_beta   90.00
_cell.angle_gamma   90.00
#
_symmetry.space_group_name_H-M   'P 1'
#
loop_
_entity.id
_entity.type
_entity.pdbx_description
1 polymer ?
#
loop_
_entity_poly.entity_id
_entity_poly.type
_entity_poly.pdbx_seq_one_letter_code
_entity_poly.pdbx_strand_id
1 'polypeptide(L)'
;MTTRWIADNPPSERFPFWTRANVGEVLPEPPSPLGWDLVWEDGVLAGWRDCAVNRLGFAESEISVVRPEVTGAFGGYGYLNATLNRVFGYRAPGMTASTVDDIYFGDHPDVPPVVIGDWWDSDVATARLEAWMGWALTATEQPELEHDREVAEAARAARPDWSAMTVAELLQHAMNVPNFRRMFDQHINQSAAATIGPGIIGAVAEAVGDPSLTLKIIGAVGDVDSAAPSYAMWKLSRLVAGSPALTGLFDAGVDGLAARLANSDDADVAAFASGLADFMEHFGSRGPNEWDIHSHVW
;
A
#
# COMPACT_ATOMS: atom_id res chain seq x y z
N MET A 1 -11.90 -34.61 -2.49
CA MET A 1 -10.86 -33.58 -2.65
C MET A 1 -11.57 -32.30 -3.04
N THR A 2 -11.56 -31.30 -2.17
CA THR A 2 -12.06 -29.96 -2.49
C THR A 2 -11.05 -29.33 -3.46
N THR A 3 -11.52 -28.92 -4.64
CA THR A 3 -10.70 -28.15 -5.57
C THR A 3 -10.29 -26.85 -4.87
N ARG A 4 -8.99 -26.68 -4.63
CA ARG A 4 -8.42 -25.45 -4.08
C ARG A 4 -7.74 -24.67 -5.19
N TRP A 5 -7.74 -23.35 -5.06
CA TRP A 5 -6.90 -22.50 -5.89
C TRP A 5 -5.42 -22.87 -5.67
N ILE A 6 -4.58 -22.70 -6.68
CA ILE A 6 -3.17 -23.15 -6.63
C ILE A 6 -2.41 -22.51 -5.46
N ALA A 7 -2.76 -21.27 -5.12
CA ALA A 7 -2.16 -20.49 -4.03
C ALA A 7 -2.98 -20.45 -2.72
N ASP A 8 -4.01 -21.30 -2.56
CA ASP A 8 -4.92 -21.25 -1.41
C ASP A 8 -4.20 -21.54 -0.08
N ASN A 9 -4.24 -20.61 0.87
CA ASN A 9 -3.64 -20.79 2.19
C ASN A 9 -4.53 -21.68 3.08
N PRO A 10 -3.93 -22.50 3.97
CA PRO A 10 -4.69 -23.09 5.06
C PRO A 10 -5.08 -22.00 6.07
N PRO A 11 -6.33 -21.97 6.57
CA PRO A 11 -6.70 -21.04 7.63
C PRO A 11 -5.91 -21.35 8.91
N SER A 12 -5.47 -20.30 9.61
CA SER A 12 -4.76 -20.44 10.87
C SER A 12 -5.72 -20.73 12.02
N GLU A 13 -5.41 -21.73 12.86
CA GLU A 13 -6.16 -21.98 14.09
C GLU A 13 -5.91 -20.89 15.16
N ARG A 14 -4.68 -20.34 15.21
CA ARG A 14 -4.29 -19.27 16.14
C ARG A 14 -4.87 -17.91 15.71
N PHE A 15 -4.93 -17.67 14.41
CA PHE A 15 -5.43 -16.44 13.81
C PHE A 15 -6.64 -16.71 12.90
N PRO A 16 -7.81 -17.05 13.46
CA PRO A 16 -8.92 -17.62 12.70
C PRO A 16 -9.75 -16.60 11.92
N PHE A 17 -9.66 -15.29 12.23
CA PHE A 17 -10.51 -14.29 11.60
C PHE A 17 -9.79 -13.56 10.46
N TRP A 18 -10.36 -13.68 9.26
CA TRP A 18 -9.86 -13.12 8.01
C TRP A 18 -10.90 -12.22 7.37
N THR A 19 -10.47 -11.13 6.74
CA THR A 19 -11.38 -10.13 6.15
C THR A 19 -10.88 -9.62 4.80
N ARG A 20 -11.84 -9.22 3.94
CA ARG A 20 -11.56 -8.47 2.72
C ARG A 20 -11.61 -6.95 2.90
N ALA A 21 -11.98 -6.46 4.09
CA ALA A 21 -11.94 -5.03 4.38
C ALA A 21 -10.53 -4.49 4.09
N ASN A 22 -10.46 -3.34 3.42
CA ASN A 22 -9.25 -2.66 2.92
C ASN A 22 -8.47 -3.43 1.83
N VAL A 23 -8.16 -4.72 2.01
CA VAL A 23 -7.42 -5.49 0.99
C VAL A 23 -8.19 -5.61 -0.33
N GLY A 24 -9.52 -5.63 -0.28
CA GLY A 24 -10.35 -5.61 -1.49
C GLY A 24 -10.24 -4.31 -2.30
N GLU A 25 -9.71 -3.24 -1.74
CA GLU A 25 -9.48 -1.97 -2.47
C GLU A 25 -8.17 -1.99 -3.25
N VAL A 26 -7.14 -2.66 -2.71
CA VAL A 26 -5.80 -2.74 -3.30
C VAL A 26 -5.61 -3.97 -4.18
N LEU A 27 -6.26 -5.08 -3.82
CA LEU A 27 -6.28 -6.35 -4.55
C LEU A 27 -7.75 -6.81 -4.75
N PRO A 28 -8.55 -6.05 -5.53
CA PRO A 28 -9.96 -6.36 -5.79
C PRO A 28 -10.16 -7.69 -6.51
N GLU A 29 -9.26 -7.99 -7.44
CA GLU A 29 -9.29 -9.18 -8.28
C GLU A 29 -8.43 -10.31 -7.71
N PRO A 30 -8.68 -11.58 -8.11
CA PRO A 30 -7.77 -12.66 -7.82
C PRO A 30 -6.34 -12.36 -8.29
N PRO A 31 -5.32 -12.42 -7.42
CA PRO A 31 -3.94 -12.21 -7.84
C PRO A 31 -3.52 -13.29 -8.83
N SER A 32 -2.74 -12.88 -9.84
CA SER A 32 -2.08 -13.79 -10.75
C SER A 32 -1.16 -14.75 -9.96
N PRO A 33 -1.07 -16.04 -10.34
CA PRO A 33 -0.18 -16.97 -9.63
C PRO A 33 1.27 -16.49 -9.58
N LEU A 34 1.76 -15.89 -10.66
CA LEU A 34 3.11 -15.33 -10.70
C LEU A 34 3.27 -14.13 -9.75
N GLY A 35 2.29 -13.22 -9.70
CA GLY A 35 2.32 -12.09 -8.78
C GLY A 35 2.29 -12.53 -7.32
N TRP A 36 1.46 -13.52 -6.99
CA TRP A 36 1.41 -14.06 -5.63
C TRP A 36 2.73 -14.72 -5.22
N ASP A 37 3.27 -15.60 -6.05
CA ASP A 37 4.52 -16.30 -5.73
C ASP A 37 5.73 -15.35 -5.70
N LEU A 38 5.88 -14.49 -6.71
CA LEU A 38 7.08 -13.65 -6.87
C LEU A 38 7.07 -12.42 -5.95
N VAL A 39 5.93 -11.77 -5.77
CA VAL A 39 5.83 -10.50 -5.06
C VAL A 39 5.30 -10.70 -3.65
N TRP A 40 4.28 -11.55 -3.48
CA TRP A 40 3.59 -11.64 -2.20
C TRP A 40 4.28 -12.55 -1.19
N GLU A 41 4.43 -13.85 -1.49
CA GLU A 41 4.91 -14.85 -0.51
C GLU A 41 6.27 -14.47 0.10
N ASP A 42 7.32 -14.31 -0.72
CA ASP A 42 8.67 -14.04 -0.24
C ASP A 42 8.99 -12.54 -0.05
N GLY A 43 8.14 -11.66 -0.59
CA GLY A 43 8.27 -10.21 -0.52
C GLY A 43 7.34 -9.60 0.52
N VAL A 44 6.10 -9.35 0.11
CA VAL A 44 5.08 -8.63 0.90
C VAL A 44 4.81 -9.30 2.25
N LEU A 45 4.51 -10.61 2.29
CA LEU A 45 4.15 -11.31 3.52
C LEU A 45 5.35 -11.35 4.49
N ALA A 46 6.54 -11.63 3.97
CA ALA A 46 7.77 -11.64 4.76
C ALA A 46 8.10 -10.24 5.32
N GLY A 47 7.94 -9.18 4.52
CA GLY A 47 8.19 -7.80 4.94
C GLY A 47 7.21 -7.33 6.01
N TRP A 48 5.92 -7.65 5.83
CA TRP A 48 4.92 -7.34 6.84
C TRP A 48 5.24 -8.07 8.16
N ARG A 49 5.59 -9.36 8.09
CA ARG A 49 6.01 -10.11 9.28
C ARG A 49 7.18 -9.44 9.98
N ASP A 50 8.21 -9.03 9.24
CA ASP A 50 9.37 -8.35 9.82
C ASP A 50 8.93 -7.10 10.58
N CYS A 51 8.07 -6.28 9.99
CA CYS A 51 7.55 -5.08 10.64
C CYS A 51 6.75 -5.45 11.91
N ALA A 52 5.89 -6.46 11.83
CA ALA A 52 5.09 -6.91 12.96
C ALA A 52 5.97 -7.34 14.15
N VAL A 53 7.02 -8.11 13.89
CA VAL A 53 7.96 -8.58 14.91
C VAL A 53 8.85 -7.46 15.42
N ASN A 54 9.37 -6.62 14.53
CA ASN A 54 10.37 -5.60 14.86
C ASN A 54 9.78 -4.30 15.41
N ARG A 55 8.49 -4.04 15.19
CA ARG A 55 7.84 -2.75 15.50
C ARG A 55 6.45 -2.90 16.11
N LEU A 56 5.58 -3.70 15.50
CA LEU A 56 4.15 -3.68 15.82
C LEU A 56 3.73 -4.65 16.93
N GLY A 57 4.65 -5.00 17.83
CA GLY A 57 4.32 -5.72 19.05
C GLY A 57 3.97 -7.19 18.88
N PHE A 58 4.73 -7.91 18.06
CA PHE A 58 4.67 -9.38 18.00
C PHE A 58 6.01 -10.02 18.35
N ALA A 59 5.98 -11.17 19.01
CA ALA A 59 7.14 -12.02 19.19
C ALA A 59 7.36 -12.90 17.95
N GLU A 60 8.62 -13.28 17.70
CA GLU A 60 8.98 -14.09 16.53
C GLU A 60 8.23 -15.43 16.47
N SER A 61 7.94 -16.02 17.63
CA SER A 61 7.20 -17.29 17.77
C SER A 61 5.69 -17.16 17.56
N GLU A 62 5.15 -15.94 17.51
CA GLU A 62 3.72 -15.70 17.38
C GLU A 62 3.25 -15.81 15.94
N ILE A 63 4.09 -15.38 14.98
CA ILE A 63 3.78 -15.32 13.54
C ILE A 63 4.70 -16.28 12.78
N SER A 64 4.12 -17.14 11.95
CA SER A 64 4.81 -18.11 11.11
C SER A 64 5.85 -17.46 10.21
N VAL A 65 7.04 -18.06 10.09
CA VAL A 65 8.11 -17.58 9.19
C VAL A 65 7.83 -17.95 7.73
N VAL A 66 7.19 -19.09 7.50
CA VAL A 66 7.01 -19.67 6.15
C VAL A 66 5.76 -19.16 5.47
N ARG A 67 4.69 -18.93 6.25
CA ARG A 67 3.41 -18.37 5.77
C ARG A 67 2.86 -17.45 6.84
N PRO A 68 3.38 -16.21 6.93
CA PRO A 68 2.99 -15.29 7.97
C PRO A 68 1.50 -15.03 7.94
N GLU A 69 0.84 -15.10 9.09
CA GLU A 69 -0.60 -14.88 9.22
C GLU A 69 -0.99 -13.39 9.15
N VAL A 70 -0.29 -12.61 8.32
CA VAL A 70 -0.56 -11.17 8.07
C VAL A 70 -1.62 -10.98 6.98
N THR A 71 -1.49 -11.76 5.90
CA THR A 71 -2.41 -11.82 4.77
C THR A 71 -2.45 -13.25 4.24
N GLY A 72 -3.56 -13.67 3.64
CA GLY A 72 -3.69 -14.97 2.98
C GLY A 72 -4.57 -14.90 1.74
N ALA A 73 -4.36 -15.82 0.81
CA ALA A 73 -5.22 -16.06 -0.33
C ALA A 73 -6.20 -17.20 0.00
N PHE A 74 -7.50 -16.90 -0.01
CA PHE A 74 -8.56 -17.89 0.19
C PHE A 74 -9.53 -17.88 -0.98
N GLY A 75 -9.76 -19.04 -1.61
CA GLY A 75 -10.68 -19.15 -2.74
C GLY A 75 -10.31 -18.26 -3.93
N GLY A 76 -9.02 -17.91 -4.06
CA GLY A 76 -8.51 -17.03 -5.10
C GLY A 76 -8.50 -15.55 -4.75
N TYR A 77 -8.95 -15.11 -3.57
CA TYR A 77 -8.91 -13.69 -3.18
C TYR A 77 -7.99 -13.44 -2.00
N GLY A 78 -7.40 -12.25 -1.93
CA GLY A 78 -6.61 -11.81 -0.78
C GLY A 78 -7.47 -11.41 0.42
N TYR A 79 -6.99 -11.74 1.62
CA TYR A 79 -7.61 -11.44 2.91
C TYR A 79 -6.56 -10.97 3.91
N LEU A 80 -6.86 -9.90 4.65
CA LEU A 80 -6.07 -9.52 5.83
C LEU A 80 -6.46 -10.39 7.01
N ASN A 81 -5.50 -10.63 7.90
CA ASN A 81 -5.80 -11.26 9.16
C ASN A 81 -6.31 -10.26 10.19
N ALA A 82 -7.62 -10.28 10.44
CA ALA A 82 -8.25 -9.39 11.41
C ALA A 82 -7.92 -9.80 12.86
N THR A 83 -7.64 -11.07 13.15
CA THR A 83 -7.16 -11.47 14.48
C THR A 83 -5.82 -10.80 14.80
N LEU A 84 -4.89 -10.75 13.83
CA LEU A 84 -3.60 -10.08 13.99
C LEU A 84 -3.80 -8.59 14.30
N ASN A 85 -4.66 -7.90 13.55
CA ASN A 85 -4.96 -6.49 13.83
C ASN A 85 -5.59 -6.29 15.21
N ARG A 86 -6.48 -7.19 15.67
CA ARG A 86 -7.05 -7.14 17.03
C ARG A 86 -5.99 -7.31 18.12
N VAL A 87 -5.01 -8.21 17.92
CA VAL A 87 -3.89 -8.39 18.87
C VAL A 87 -3.06 -7.12 18.96
N PHE A 88 -2.77 -6.48 17.81
CA PHE A 88 -2.13 -5.17 17.79
C PHE A 88 -2.93 -4.14 18.60
N GLY A 89 -4.24 -4.01 18.37
CA GLY A 89 -5.09 -3.09 19.11
C GLY A 89 -5.22 -3.39 20.60
N TYR A 90 -5.16 -4.67 21.00
CA TYR A 90 -5.14 -5.08 22.40
C TYR A 90 -3.85 -4.67 23.12
N ARG A 91 -2.70 -4.72 22.42
CA ARG A 91 -1.39 -4.36 22.97
C ARG A 91 -1.07 -2.87 22.86
N ALA A 92 -1.66 -2.17 21.91
CA ALA A 92 -1.38 -0.76 21.64
C ALA A 92 -1.90 0.15 22.78
N PRO A 93 -1.05 1.00 23.38
CA PRO A 93 -1.48 1.98 24.36
C PRO A 93 -2.66 2.85 23.90
N GLY A 94 -3.70 2.92 24.71
CA GLY A 94 -4.89 3.73 24.43
C GLY A 94 -5.85 3.12 23.41
N MET A 95 -5.62 1.88 22.97
CA MET A 95 -6.52 1.14 22.09
C MET A 95 -7.04 -0.12 22.77
N THR A 96 -8.02 -0.74 22.11
CA THR A 96 -8.52 -2.07 22.44
C THR A 96 -8.68 -2.87 21.16
N ALA A 97 -8.90 -4.18 21.27
CA ALA A 97 -9.25 -4.99 20.11
C ALA A 97 -10.57 -4.57 19.45
N SER A 98 -11.54 -4.03 20.19
CA SER A 98 -12.78 -3.50 19.60
C SER A 98 -12.55 -2.18 18.87
N THR A 99 -11.60 -1.36 19.30
CA THR A 99 -11.19 -0.15 18.55
C THR A 99 -10.76 -0.50 17.13
N VAL A 100 -10.13 -1.66 16.93
CA VAL A 100 -9.75 -2.14 15.59
C VAL A 100 -10.98 -2.53 14.76
N ASP A 101 -11.97 -3.17 15.38
CA ASP A 101 -13.21 -3.51 14.70
C ASP A 101 -13.97 -2.24 14.27
N ASP A 102 -14.04 -1.22 15.12
CA ASP A 102 -14.66 0.06 14.80
C ASP A 102 -13.98 0.72 13.58
N ILE A 103 -12.65 0.67 13.52
CA ILE A 103 -11.86 1.24 12.40
C ILE A 103 -12.07 0.47 11.10
N TYR A 104 -12.06 -0.88 11.14
CA TYR A 104 -12.09 -1.71 9.93
C TYR A 104 -13.50 -2.02 9.43
N PHE A 105 -14.47 -2.12 10.34
CA PHE A 105 -15.79 -2.68 10.05
C PHE A 105 -16.93 -1.75 10.44
N GLY A 106 -16.70 -0.74 11.29
CA GLY A 106 -17.76 0.10 11.84
C GLY A 106 -18.87 -0.75 12.47
N ASP A 107 -20.13 -0.43 12.17
CA ASP A 107 -21.30 -1.13 12.69
C ASP A 107 -21.70 -2.40 11.90
N HIS A 108 -20.77 -3.02 11.16
CA HIS A 108 -21.10 -4.19 10.34
C HIS A 108 -21.59 -5.37 11.22
N PRO A 109 -22.80 -5.92 10.98
CA PRO A 109 -23.45 -6.83 11.92
C PRO A 109 -22.80 -8.22 12.01
N ASP A 110 -22.06 -8.62 10.97
CA ASP A 110 -21.48 -9.97 10.87
C ASP A 110 -20.03 -10.08 11.41
N VAL A 111 -19.53 -9.06 12.11
CA VAL A 111 -18.20 -9.10 12.72
C VAL A 111 -18.21 -10.10 13.89
N PRO A 112 -17.38 -11.16 13.87
CA PRO A 112 -17.31 -12.11 14.98
C PRO A 112 -16.91 -11.39 16.28
N PRO A 113 -17.48 -11.76 17.44
CA PRO A 113 -17.15 -11.09 18.70
C PRO A 113 -15.64 -11.19 19.00
N VAL A 114 -15.11 -10.15 19.66
CA VAL A 114 -13.73 -10.17 20.15
C VAL A 114 -13.60 -11.22 21.25
N VAL A 115 -12.69 -12.17 21.06
CA VAL A 115 -12.29 -13.15 22.07
C VAL A 115 -10.79 -13.01 22.27
N ILE A 116 -10.39 -12.58 23.47
CA ILE A 116 -8.97 -12.44 23.82
C ILE A 116 -8.36 -13.83 23.96
N GLY A 117 -7.31 -14.09 23.18
CA GLY A 117 -6.57 -15.35 23.26
C GLY A 117 -5.69 -15.41 24.50
N ASP A 118 -5.46 -16.63 25.01
CA ASP A 118 -4.57 -16.90 26.15
C ASP A 118 -3.10 -16.51 25.92
N TRP A 119 -2.73 -16.25 24.66
CA TRP A 119 -1.39 -15.85 24.23
C TRP A 119 -1.27 -14.35 23.92
N TRP A 120 -2.35 -13.57 24.03
CA TRP A 120 -2.34 -12.16 23.62
C TRP A 120 -1.51 -11.28 24.57
N ASP A 121 -1.35 -11.68 25.83
CA ASP A 121 -0.47 -10.98 26.77
C ASP A 121 1.01 -11.28 26.48
N SER A 122 1.81 -10.22 26.32
CA SER A 122 3.25 -10.34 26.10
C SER A 122 3.98 -9.05 26.47
N ASP A 123 4.57 -8.98 27.66
CA ASP A 123 5.26 -7.79 28.17
C ASP A 123 6.35 -7.29 27.21
N VAL A 124 7.11 -8.21 26.60
CA VAL A 124 8.20 -7.88 25.68
C VAL A 124 7.66 -7.30 24.37
N ALA A 125 6.58 -7.88 23.84
CA ALA A 125 6.00 -7.41 22.59
C ALA A 125 5.28 -6.07 22.79
N THR A 126 4.55 -5.92 23.89
CA THR A 126 3.91 -4.65 24.29
C THR A 126 4.94 -3.54 24.49
N ALA A 127 6.05 -3.79 25.21
CA ALA A 127 7.10 -2.79 25.39
C ALA A 127 7.76 -2.36 24.06
N ARG A 128 7.88 -3.27 23.09
CA ARG A 128 8.39 -2.94 21.74
C ARG A 128 7.43 -2.04 20.98
N LEU A 129 6.14 -2.35 21.03
CA LEU A 129 5.08 -1.56 20.41
C LEU A 129 5.01 -0.15 21.03
N GLU A 130 5.09 -0.06 22.36
CA GLU A 130 5.18 1.21 23.09
C GLU A 130 6.37 2.05 22.63
N ALA A 131 7.56 1.44 22.51
CA ALA A 131 8.75 2.13 22.04
C ALA A 131 8.59 2.63 20.59
N TRP A 132 7.99 1.82 19.70
CA TRP A 132 7.72 2.21 18.32
C TRP A 132 6.68 3.35 18.23
N MET A 133 5.59 3.30 19.01
CA MET A 133 4.63 4.41 19.07
C MET A 133 5.27 5.68 19.62
N GLY A 134 6.15 5.56 20.63
CA GLY A 134 6.95 6.67 21.13
C GLY A 134 7.84 7.28 20.05
N TRP A 135 8.47 6.45 19.22
CA TRP A 135 9.20 6.92 18.04
C TRP A 135 8.27 7.64 17.05
N ALA A 136 7.13 7.04 16.67
CA ALA A 136 6.20 7.61 15.69
C ALA A 136 5.67 8.99 16.12
N LEU A 137 5.54 9.24 17.42
CA LEU A 137 5.09 10.52 17.97
C LEU A 137 6.18 11.58 18.13
N THR A 138 7.46 11.19 18.09
CA THR A 138 8.58 12.09 18.39
C THR A 138 9.58 12.24 17.26
N ALA A 139 9.55 11.36 16.26
CA ALA A 139 10.41 11.43 15.09
C ALA A 139 10.10 12.68 14.26
N THR A 140 11.13 13.47 13.97
CA THR A 140 11.06 14.64 13.09
C THR A 140 11.70 14.39 11.72
N GLU A 141 12.37 13.25 11.57
CA GLU A 141 13.10 12.86 10.36
C GLU A 141 12.90 11.35 10.13
N GLN A 142 12.93 10.94 8.86
CA GLN A 142 12.72 9.55 8.45
C GLN A 142 13.83 9.05 7.50
N PRO A 143 15.10 8.99 7.96
CA PRO A 143 16.22 8.67 7.08
C PRO A 143 16.11 7.30 6.41
N GLU A 144 15.49 6.31 7.08
CA GLU A 144 15.21 5.00 6.48
C GLU A 144 14.25 5.11 5.29
N LEU A 145 13.19 5.92 5.42
CA LEU A 145 12.21 6.13 4.35
C LEU A 145 12.84 6.87 3.16
N GLU A 146 13.64 7.91 3.44
CA GLU A 146 14.36 8.66 2.41
C GLU A 146 15.34 7.76 1.64
N HIS A 147 16.08 6.90 2.35
CA HIS A 147 16.96 5.94 1.70
C HIS A 147 16.20 4.92 0.85
N ASP A 148 15.08 4.39 1.35
CA ASP A 148 14.25 3.46 0.58
C ASP A 148 13.69 4.14 -0.70
N ARG A 149 13.38 5.45 -0.65
CA ARG A 149 13.01 6.26 -1.82
C ARG A 149 14.16 6.35 -2.83
N GLU A 150 15.38 6.67 -2.40
CA GLU A 150 16.57 6.71 -3.27
C GLU A 150 16.81 5.35 -3.97
N VAL A 151 16.65 4.25 -3.24
CA VAL A 151 16.80 2.89 -3.79
C VAL A 151 15.75 2.61 -4.86
N ALA A 152 14.48 2.98 -4.62
CA ALA A 152 13.41 2.80 -5.59
C ALA A 152 13.61 3.65 -6.86
N GLU A 153 14.06 4.90 -6.70
CA GLU A 153 14.38 5.79 -7.82
C GLU A 153 15.58 5.28 -8.64
N ALA A 154 16.63 4.82 -7.97
CA ALA A 154 17.79 4.22 -8.64
C ALA A 154 17.41 2.95 -9.42
N ALA A 155 16.54 2.10 -8.86
CA ALA A 155 16.06 0.91 -9.55
C ALA A 155 15.26 1.26 -10.82
N ARG A 156 14.44 2.32 -10.76
CA ARG A 156 13.71 2.83 -11.93
C ARG A 156 14.67 3.40 -12.98
N ALA A 157 15.64 4.21 -12.57
CA ALA A 157 16.65 4.79 -13.46
C ALA A 157 17.54 3.73 -14.14
N ALA A 158 17.77 2.60 -13.46
CA ALA A 158 18.54 1.46 -13.96
C ALA A 158 17.70 0.43 -14.72
N ARG A 159 16.43 0.73 -15.05
CA ARG A 159 15.52 -0.20 -15.73
C ARG A 159 16.13 -0.71 -17.05
N PRO A 160 16.27 -2.03 -17.24
CA PRO A 160 16.80 -2.58 -18.47
C PRO A 160 15.80 -2.49 -19.63
N ASP A 161 16.30 -2.55 -20.86
CA ASP A 161 15.47 -2.72 -22.05
C ASP A 161 14.90 -4.15 -22.10
N TRP A 162 13.67 -4.30 -21.60
CA TRP A 162 12.98 -5.59 -21.58
C TRP A 162 12.73 -6.16 -22.97
N SER A 163 12.68 -5.32 -24.01
CA SER A 163 12.46 -5.78 -25.39
C SER A 163 13.67 -6.55 -25.95
N ALA A 164 14.85 -6.32 -25.37
CA ALA A 164 16.08 -7.00 -25.74
C ALA A 164 16.36 -8.27 -24.91
N MET A 165 15.56 -8.56 -23.88
CA MET A 165 15.77 -9.66 -22.95
C MET A 165 15.00 -10.92 -23.37
N THR A 166 15.60 -12.09 -23.17
CA THR A 166 14.91 -13.37 -23.22
C THR A 166 13.99 -13.55 -22.00
N VAL A 167 13.02 -14.48 -22.11
CA VAL A 167 12.14 -14.83 -20.97
C VAL A 167 12.94 -15.28 -19.73
N ALA A 168 14.05 -16.00 -19.93
CA ALA A 168 14.90 -16.44 -18.84
C ALA A 168 15.60 -15.27 -18.13
N GLU A 169 16.12 -14.31 -18.90
CA GLU A 169 16.73 -13.09 -18.36
C GLU A 169 15.69 -12.21 -17.66
N LEU A 170 14.47 -12.11 -18.20
CA LEU A 170 13.36 -11.40 -17.56
C LEU A 170 13.01 -12.01 -16.21
N LEU A 171 12.86 -13.34 -16.14
CA LEU A 171 12.58 -14.04 -14.89
C LEU A 171 13.73 -13.86 -13.89
N GLN A 172 14.97 -14.01 -14.34
CA GLN A 172 16.14 -13.79 -13.48
C GLN A 172 16.18 -12.36 -12.96
N HIS A 173 15.90 -11.36 -13.80
CA HIS A 173 15.80 -9.98 -13.34
C HIS A 173 14.68 -9.82 -12.32
N ALA A 174 13.47 -10.34 -12.61
CA ALA A 174 12.29 -10.25 -11.76
C ALA A 174 12.52 -10.83 -10.36
N MET A 175 13.22 -11.97 -10.26
CA MET A 175 13.61 -12.58 -8.98
C MET A 175 14.67 -11.78 -8.19
N ASN A 176 15.34 -10.81 -8.85
CA ASN A 176 16.39 -9.96 -8.27
C ASN A 176 15.98 -8.47 -8.17
N VAL A 177 14.72 -8.13 -8.50
CA VAL A 177 14.16 -6.77 -8.35
C VAL A 177 14.29 -6.32 -6.88
N PRO A 178 14.44 -5.00 -6.59
CA PRO A 178 14.61 -4.45 -5.24
C PRO A 178 13.79 -5.17 -4.18
N ASN A 179 14.44 -5.39 -3.04
CA ASN A 179 14.02 -6.22 -1.93
C ASN A 179 12.58 -5.89 -1.47
N PHE A 180 11.56 -6.50 -2.09
CA PHE A 180 10.13 -6.28 -1.81
C PHE A 180 9.85 -6.42 -0.32
N ARG A 181 10.53 -7.36 0.34
CA ARG A 181 10.48 -7.56 1.79
C ARG A 181 10.87 -6.31 2.57
N ARG A 182 11.97 -5.62 2.22
CA ARG A 182 12.37 -4.36 2.87
C ARG A 182 11.37 -3.24 2.58
N MET A 183 10.99 -3.07 1.33
CA MET A 183 10.04 -2.02 0.94
C MET A 183 8.68 -2.22 1.61
N PHE A 184 8.26 -3.48 1.80
CA PHE A 184 7.00 -3.79 2.44
C PHE A 184 7.05 -3.69 3.98
N ASP A 185 8.18 -4.06 4.60
CA ASP A 185 8.44 -3.75 6.01
C ASP A 185 8.28 -2.24 6.28
N GLN A 186 8.90 -1.41 5.43
CA GLN A 186 8.79 0.03 5.55
C GLN A 186 7.39 0.55 5.21
N HIS A 187 6.72 -0.02 4.20
CA HIS A 187 5.32 0.32 3.89
C HIS A 187 4.42 0.14 5.12
N ILE A 188 4.48 -1.02 5.78
CA ILE A 188 3.68 -1.31 6.97
C ILE A 188 4.03 -0.39 8.13
N ASN A 189 5.32 -0.10 8.34
CA ASN A 189 5.78 0.85 9.34
C ASN A 189 5.15 2.24 9.13
N GLN A 190 5.21 2.77 7.90
CA GLN A 190 4.67 4.09 7.57
C GLN A 190 3.15 4.12 7.63
N SER A 191 2.48 3.11 7.07
CA SER A 191 1.02 3.02 7.09
C SER A 191 0.48 2.97 8.52
N ALA A 192 1.10 2.19 9.40
CA ALA A 192 0.70 2.11 10.81
C ALA A 192 1.01 3.42 11.57
N ALA A 193 2.16 4.05 11.32
CA ALA A 193 2.51 5.32 11.97
C ALA A 193 1.57 6.46 11.52
N ALA A 194 1.23 6.51 10.22
CA ALA A 194 0.39 7.54 9.62
C ALA A 194 -1.04 7.58 10.20
N THR A 195 -1.54 6.49 10.80
CA THR A 195 -2.87 6.47 11.42
C THR A 195 -2.90 7.08 12.83
N ILE A 196 -1.75 7.16 13.51
CA ILE A 196 -1.67 7.59 14.92
C ILE A 196 -2.08 9.06 15.06
N GLY A 197 -1.50 9.95 14.25
CA GLY A 197 -1.81 11.39 14.27
C GLY A 197 -3.30 11.67 14.06
N PRO A 198 -3.92 11.18 12.97
CA PRO A 198 -5.36 11.26 12.76
C PRO A 198 -6.20 10.72 13.92
N GLY A 199 -5.82 9.58 14.51
CA GLY A 199 -6.54 9.01 15.65
C GLY A 199 -6.53 9.93 16.88
N ILE A 200 -5.37 10.50 17.22
CA ILE A 200 -5.24 11.45 18.33
C ILE A 200 -6.03 12.73 18.07
N ILE A 201 -5.91 13.30 16.87
CA ILE A 201 -6.67 14.50 16.48
C ILE A 201 -8.17 14.22 16.57
N GLY A 202 -8.61 13.04 16.13
CA GLY A 202 -10.00 12.59 16.23
C GLY A 202 -10.51 12.57 17.67
N ALA A 203 -9.77 11.93 18.57
CA ALA A 203 -10.12 11.87 19.98
C ALA A 203 -10.17 13.26 20.64
N VAL A 204 -9.23 14.16 20.29
CA VAL A 204 -9.22 15.54 20.79
C VAL A 204 -10.40 16.35 20.24
N ALA A 205 -10.71 16.22 18.95
CA ALA A 205 -11.82 16.89 18.29
C ALA A 205 -13.17 16.50 18.92
N GLU A 206 -13.36 15.22 19.22
CA GLU A 206 -14.51 14.70 19.97
C GLU A 206 -14.57 15.32 21.37
N ALA A 207 -13.45 15.30 22.11
CA ALA A 207 -13.39 15.80 23.48
C ALA A 207 -13.68 17.31 23.60
N VAL A 208 -13.35 18.11 22.57
CA VAL A 208 -13.67 19.55 22.52
C VAL A 208 -15.06 19.84 21.95
N GLY A 209 -15.81 18.81 21.53
CA GLY A 209 -17.19 18.92 21.04
C GLY A 209 -17.34 19.36 19.58
N ASP A 210 -16.28 19.27 18.77
CA ASP A 210 -16.35 19.50 17.32
C ASP A 210 -15.58 18.43 16.54
N PRO A 211 -16.20 17.26 16.27
CA PRO A 211 -15.57 16.18 15.50
C PRO A 211 -15.20 16.57 14.06
N SER A 212 -15.78 17.66 13.52
CA SER A 212 -15.44 18.14 12.18
C SER A 212 -14.03 18.74 12.10
N LEU A 213 -13.39 19.05 13.23
CA LEU A 213 -12.02 19.55 13.29
C LEU A 213 -11.00 18.55 12.75
N THR A 214 -11.25 17.25 12.88
CA THR A 214 -10.34 16.18 12.46
C THR A 214 -9.94 16.33 11.00
N LEU A 215 -10.94 16.36 10.11
CA LEU A 215 -10.69 16.50 8.67
C LEU A 215 -10.15 17.89 8.30
N LYS A 216 -10.55 18.95 9.00
CA LYS A 216 -10.04 20.31 8.75
C LYS A 216 -8.54 20.43 9.05
N ILE A 217 -8.07 19.78 10.13
CA ILE A 217 -6.66 19.80 10.53
C ILE A 217 -5.85 18.90 9.60
N ILE A 218 -6.29 17.66 9.39
CA ILE A 218 -5.55 16.70 8.54
C ILE A 218 -5.50 17.17 7.09
N GLY A 219 -6.58 17.76 6.57
CA GLY A 219 -6.60 18.30 5.21
C GLY A 219 -5.63 19.46 4.95
N ALA A 220 -5.07 20.07 6.01
CA ALA A 220 -4.03 21.08 5.88
C ALA A 220 -2.62 20.49 5.77
N VAL A 221 -2.45 19.18 5.96
CA VAL A 221 -1.17 18.49 5.80
C VAL A 221 -0.83 18.40 4.31
N GLY A 222 0.28 19.04 3.93
CA GLY A 222 0.82 18.99 2.57
C GLY A 222 1.65 17.74 2.30
N ASP A 223 2.28 17.69 1.12
CA ASP A 223 3.29 16.69 0.74
C ASP A 223 2.84 15.23 0.88
N VAL A 224 1.57 14.98 0.57
CA VAL A 224 1.01 13.62 0.49
C VAL A 224 1.34 13.03 -0.89
N ASP A 225 2.25 12.04 -0.91
CA ASP A 225 2.73 11.41 -2.15
C ASP A 225 1.61 10.87 -3.05
N SER A 226 0.55 10.30 -2.47
CA SER A 226 -0.60 9.77 -3.23
C SER A 226 -1.46 10.86 -3.89
N ALA A 227 -1.36 12.12 -3.44
CA ALA A 227 -2.04 13.26 -4.06
C ALA A 227 -1.25 13.85 -5.23
N ALA A 228 0.07 13.61 -5.31
CA ALA A 228 0.95 14.18 -6.32
C ALA A 228 0.53 13.88 -7.78
N PRO A 229 0.07 12.66 -8.15
CA PRO A 229 -0.39 12.40 -9.51
C PRO A 229 -1.59 13.27 -9.91
N SER A 230 -2.53 13.52 -8.98
CA SER A 230 -3.71 14.35 -9.25
C SER A 230 -3.33 15.80 -9.56
N TYR A 231 -2.35 16.36 -8.84
CA TYR A 231 -1.82 17.69 -9.13
C TYR A 231 -1.05 17.75 -10.46
N ALA A 232 -0.26 16.73 -10.77
CA ALA A 232 0.45 16.64 -12.05
C ALA A 232 -0.52 16.53 -13.23
N MET A 233 -1.54 15.67 -13.12
CA MET A 233 -2.62 15.55 -14.11
C MET A 233 -3.40 16.85 -14.27
N TRP A 234 -3.68 17.56 -13.18
CA TRP A 234 -4.33 18.86 -13.23
C TRP A 234 -3.49 19.89 -14.01
N LYS A 235 -2.17 19.95 -13.79
CA LYS A 235 -1.26 20.82 -14.55
C LYS A 235 -1.27 20.49 -16.04
N LEU A 236 -1.20 19.21 -16.41
CA LEU A 236 -1.33 18.75 -17.81
C LEU A 236 -2.66 19.21 -18.43
N SER A 237 -3.76 19.10 -17.68
CA SER A 237 -5.07 19.58 -18.16
C SER A 237 -5.09 21.09 -18.43
N ARG A 238 -4.30 21.89 -17.69
CA ARG A 238 -4.21 23.34 -17.92
C ARG A 238 -3.47 23.67 -19.21
N LEU A 239 -2.47 22.88 -19.59
CA LEU A 239 -1.79 23.03 -20.89
C LEU A 239 -2.77 22.79 -22.04
N VAL A 240 -3.57 21.73 -21.97
CA VAL A 240 -4.59 21.42 -22.98
C VAL A 240 -5.62 22.54 -23.08
N ALA A 241 -6.19 22.97 -21.95
CA ALA A 241 -7.19 24.03 -21.91
C ALA A 241 -6.67 25.41 -22.37
N GLY A 242 -5.36 25.65 -22.24
CA GLY A 242 -4.71 26.90 -22.66
C GLY A 242 -4.32 26.95 -24.13
N SER A 243 -4.36 25.81 -24.84
CA SER A 243 -3.86 25.69 -26.21
C SER A 243 -4.95 25.22 -27.19
N PRO A 244 -5.32 26.03 -28.19
CA PRO A 244 -6.26 25.62 -29.23
C PRO A 244 -5.79 24.40 -30.02
N ALA A 245 -4.47 24.26 -30.22
CA ALA A 245 -3.88 23.12 -30.91
C ALA A 245 -4.12 21.82 -30.12
N LEU A 246 -3.75 21.80 -28.84
CA LEU A 246 -4.01 20.63 -27.97
C LEU A 246 -5.50 20.34 -27.85
N THR A 247 -6.32 21.37 -27.61
CA THR A 247 -7.78 21.20 -27.50
C THR A 247 -8.33 20.52 -28.76
N GLY A 248 -7.97 20.99 -29.95
CA GLY A 248 -8.40 20.37 -31.21
C GLY A 248 -7.94 18.93 -31.40
N LEU A 249 -6.73 18.59 -30.92
CA LEU A 249 -6.23 17.21 -30.97
C LEU A 249 -7.00 16.26 -30.04
N PHE A 250 -7.37 16.71 -28.84
CA PHE A 250 -8.14 15.94 -27.87
C PHE A 250 -9.63 15.85 -28.27
N ASP A 251 -10.21 16.91 -28.82
CA ASP A 251 -11.60 16.94 -29.32
C ASP A 251 -11.83 15.96 -30.47
N ALA A 252 -10.76 15.61 -31.21
CA ALA A 252 -10.79 14.57 -32.24
C ALA A 252 -10.82 13.13 -31.67
N GLY A 253 -10.87 12.96 -30.34
CA GLY A 253 -10.94 11.66 -29.65
C GLY A 253 -9.58 11.09 -29.26
N VAL A 254 -9.55 10.04 -28.42
CA VAL A 254 -8.28 9.46 -27.92
C VAL A 254 -7.63 8.46 -28.87
N ASP A 255 -8.40 7.90 -29.82
CA ASP A 255 -7.88 6.95 -30.80
C ASP A 255 -6.82 7.62 -31.69
N GLY A 256 -5.61 7.05 -31.71
CA GLY A 256 -4.47 7.60 -32.44
C GLY A 256 -3.93 8.93 -31.90
N LEU A 257 -4.40 9.41 -30.74
CA LEU A 257 -3.98 10.68 -30.14
C LEU A 257 -2.46 10.73 -29.93
N ALA A 258 -1.84 9.66 -29.43
CA ALA A 258 -0.40 9.59 -29.22
C ALA A 258 0.39 9.86 -30.53
N ALA A 259 -0.05 9.29 -31.65
CA ALA A 259 0.57 9.54 -32.95
C ALA A 259 0.35 10.97 -33.44
N ARG A 260 -0.82 11.57 -33.17
CA ARG A 260 -1.07 12.98 -33.53
C ARG A 260 -0.22 13.94 -32.70
N LEU A 261 -0.08 13.68 -31.40
CA LEU A 261 0.79 14.46 -30.51
C LEU A 261 2.25 14.36 -30.96
N ALA A 262 2.72 13.15 -31.29
CA ALA A 262 4.11 12.93 -31.73
C ALA A 262 4.46 13.55 -33.08
N ASN A 263 3.47 13.72 -33.97
CA ASN A 263 3.67 14.30 -35.31
C ASN A 263 3.38 15.81 -35.38
N SER A 264 3.12 16.46 -34.24
CA SER A 264 2.83 17.89 -34.19
C SER A 264 4.10 18.71 -33.95
N ASP A 265 4.30 19.74 -34.76
CA ASP A 265 5.40 20.72 -34.57
C ASP A 265 5.00 21.90 -33.65
N ASP A 266 3.79 21.89 -33.10
CA ASP A 266 3.29 22.92 -32.20
C ASP A 266 4.01 22.91 -30.84
N ALA A 267 4.44 24.08 -30.37
CA ALA A 267 5.23 24.21 -29.14
C ALA A 267 4.45 23.82 -27.87
N ASP A 268 3.14 24.09 -27.81
CA ASP A 268 2.32 23.68 -26.67
C ASP A 268 2.16 22.17 -26.66
N VAL A 269 2.06 21.54 -27.84
CA VAL A 269 2.00 20.09 -27.97
C VAL A 269 3.31 19.44 -27.51
N ALA A 270 4.47 20.01 -27.87
CA ALA A 270 5.76 19.55 -27.37
C ALA A 270 5.88 19.70 -25.84
N ALA A 271 5.40 20.82 -25.27
CA ALA A 271 5.40 21.03 -23.82
C ALA A 271 4.50 20.01 -23.09
N PHE A 272 3.31 19.73 -23.63
CA PHE A 272 2.43 18.69 -23.10
C PHE A 272 3.07 17.30 -23.19
N ALA A 273 3.68 16.95 -24.33
CA ALA A 273 4.34 15.65 -24.51
C ALA A 273 5.48 15.43 -23.51
N SER A 274 6.30 16.46 -23.26
CA SER A 274 7.33 16.41 -22.21
C SER A 274 6.72 16.22 -20.83
N GLY A 275 5.68 16.99 -20.48
CA GLY A 275 5.02 16.85 -19.19
C GLY A 275 4.32 15.50 -19.00
N LEU A 276 3.79 14.91 -20.07
CA LEU A 276 3.21 13.57 -20.03
C LEU A 276 4.31 12.51 -19.83
N ALA A 277 5.46 12.63 -20.49
CA ALA A 277 6.59 11.74 -20.26
C ALA A 277 7.07 11.81 -18.80
N ASP A 278 7.19 13.02 -18.24
CA ASP A 278 7.54 13.21 -16.82
C ASP A 278 6.49 12.59 -15.89
N PHE A 279 5.20 12.74 -16.20
CA PHE A 279 4.12 12.10 -15.44
C PHE A 279 4.25 10.58 -15.46
N MET A 280 4.50 9.98 -16.63
CA MET A 280 4.65 8.54 -16.80
C MET A 280 5.89 8.01 -16.08
N GLU A 281 6.99 8.75 -16.08
CA GLU A 281 8.21 8.37 -15.35
C GLU A 281 7.97 8.31 -13.83
N HIS A 282 7.25 9.28 -13.27
CA HIS A 282 7.04 9.36 -11.81
C HIS A 282 5.83 8.57 -11.30
N PHE A 283 4.78 8.44 -12.13
CA PHE A 283 3.49 7.92 -11.69
C PHE A 283 2.95 6.81 -12.59
N GLY A 284 3.64 6.45 -13.69
CA GLY A 284 3.16 5.44 -14.64
C GLY A 284 3.05 4.04 -14.06
N SER A 285 3.70 3.75 -12.92
CA SER A 285 3.52 2.48 -12.20
C SER A 285 2.18 2.37 -11.44
N ARG A 286 1.36 3.42 -11.46
CA ARG A 286 0.09 3.50 -10.73
C ARG A 286 -1.07 3.03 -11.60
N GLY A 287 -2.07 2.43 -10.98
CA GLY A 287 -3.30 2.02 -11.66
C GLY A 287 -4.25 1.20 -10.79
N PRO A 288 -5.45 0.87 -11.30
CA PRO A 288 -6.33 -0.08 -10.64
C PRO A 288 -5.63 -1.43 -10.47
N ASN A 289 -5.77 -2.06 -9.30
CA ASN A 289 -5.20 -3.38 -9.01
C ASN A 289 -3.66 -3.44 -9.18
N GLU A 290 -2.95 -2.31 -9.03
CA GLU A 290 -1.49 -2.16 -9.21
C GLU A 290 -0.63 -3.07 -8.31
N TRP A 291 -1.23 -3.71 -7.31
CA TRP A 291 -0.58 -4.67 -6.41
C TRP A 291 -0.35 -6.06 -7.02
N ASP A 292 -0.95 -6.31 -8.18
CA ASP A 292 -0.63 -7.45 -9.03
C ASP A 292 0.15 -6.96 -10.26
N ILE A 293 1.34 -7.53 -10.46
CA ILE A 293 2.23 -7.21 -11.59
C ILE A 293 1.65 -7.56 -12.96
N HIS A 294 0.54 -8.31 -13.00
CA HIS A 294 -0.23 -8.55 -14.23
C HIS A 294 -1.10 -7.35 -14.65
N SER A 295 -1.40 -6.42 -13.73
CA SER A 295 -2.34 -5.33 -13.98
C SER A 295 -1.80 -4.29 -14.96
N HIS A 296 -2.71 -3.74 -15.77
CA HIS A 296 -2.41 -2.58 -16.59
C HIS A 296 -2.36 -1.33 -15.70
N VAL A 297 -1.21 -0.69 -15.68
CA VAL A 297 -0.97 0.62 -15.06
C VAL A 297 -1.08 1.72 -16.12
N TRP A 298 -0.94 2.98 -15.73
CA TRP A 298 -1.00 4.11 -16.66
C TRP A 298 -0.01 4.00 -17.81
#